data_AF-D1A9Q0-F1
#
_entry.id   AF-D1A9Q0-F1
#
_cell.length_a   1.000
_cell.length_b   1.000
_cell.length_c   1.000
_cell.angle_alpha   90.00
_cell.angle_beta   90.00
_cell.angle_gamma   90.00
#
_symmetry.space_group_name_H-M   'P 1'
#
loop_
_entity.id
_entity.type
_entity.pdbx_description
1 polymer ?
#
loop_
_entity_poly.entity_id
_entity_poly.type
_entity_poly.pdbx_seq_one_letter_code
_entity_poly.pdbx_strand_id
1 'polypeptide(L)'
;MLIVTTDGLPGFEIRRVLGPVFGVAVHSDQGGGAAPASNSGTFRVPAAEQPGPGLAAARREAIQRLAEEAQRMGANAVVGMCFDNAFVAGGPGRGGHEVCAYGTAVVAEAAPAQQPGQHPYSQAVPQPHPSRPPVVARNLTIGLHGDGTH
;
A
#
# COMPACT_ATOMS: atom_id res chain seq x y z
N MET A 1 -9.09 13.99 -5.71
CA MET A 1 -9.34 12.54 -5.88
C MET A 1 -8.42 11.77 -4.93
N LEU A 2 -8.88 10.68 -4.30
CA LEU A 2 -8.05 9.89 -3.40
C LEU A 2 -7.22 8.87 -4.19
N ILE A 3 -5.91 8.81 -3.99
CA ILE A 3 -5.02 7.84 -4.65
C ILE A 3 -4.18 7.18 -3.57
N VAL A 4 -4.23 5.86 -3.50
CA VAL A 4 -3.55 5.09 -2.46
C VAL A 4 -2.77 3.93 -3.09
N THR A 5 -1.70 3.53 -2.41
CA THR A 5 -0.90 2.36 -2.77
C THR A 5 -1.47 1.06 -2.19
N THR A 6 -2.43 1.15 -1.26
CA THR A 6 -3.12 0.00 -0.68
C THR A 6 -4.23 -0.50 -1.59
N ASP A 7 -4.51 -1.80 -1.55
CA ASP A 7 -5.61 -2.40 -2.32
C ASP A 7 -6.99 -2.03 -1.75
N GLY A 8 -7.05 -1.72 -0.45
CA GLY A 8 -8.26 -1.32 0.27
C GLY A 8 -8.25 0.14 0.71
N LEU A 9 -9.44 0.64 1.06
CA LEU A 9 -9.67 1.98 1.59
C LEU A 9 -10.33 1.87 2.97
N PRO A 10 -9.55 1.80 4.08
CA PRO A 10 -10.13 1.78 5.42
C PRO A 10 -11.06 2.98 5.67
N GLY A 11 -12.26 2.71 6.17
CA GLY A 11 -13.29 3.73 6.36
C GLY A 11 -14.09 4.08 5.09
N PHE A 12 -13.87 3.36 3.99
CA PHE A 12 -14.66 3.47 2.76
C PHE A 12 -15.12 2.10 2.26
N GLU A 13 -16.25 2.07 1.58
CA GLU A 13 -16.73 0.92 0.80
C GLU A 13 -16.55 1.21 -0.70
N ILE A 14 -15.87 0.31 -1.42
CA ILE A 14 -15.78 0.37 -2.88
C ILE A 14 -17.12 -0.10 -3.45
N ARG A 15 -17.87 0.82 -4.08
CA ARG A 15 -19.15 0.53 -4.72
C ARG A 15 -18.99 -0.07 -6.11
N ARG A 16 -18.01 0.41 -6.87
CA ARG A 16 -17.77 0.00 -8.26
C ARG A 16 -16.29 0.03 -8.59
N VAL A 17 -15.84 -0.99 -9.32
CA VAL A 17 -14.53 -1.01 -9.98
C VAL A 17 -14.75 -0.63 -11.44
N LEU A 18 -14.00 0.36 -11.92
CA LEU A 18 -14.12 0.91 -13.27
C LEU A 18 -13.06 0.35 -14.22
N GLY A 19 -11.95 -0.16 -13.69
CA GLY A 19 -10.88 -0.80 -14.45
C GLY A 19 -9.51 -0.18 -14.17
N PRO A 20 -8.48 -0.62 -14.92
CA PRO A 20 -7.13 -0.09 -14.78
C PRO A 20 -7.03 1.34 -15.35
N VAL A 21 -6.13 2.13 -14.77
CA VAL A 21 -5.79 3.50 -15.23
C VAL A 21 -4.29 3.70 -15.20
N PHE A 22 -3.79 4.57 -16.08
CA PHE A 22 -2.38 4.79 -16.34
C PHE A 22 -2.06 6.29 -16.47
N GLY A 23 -0.86 6.67 -16.05
CA GLY A 23 -0.34 8.01 -16.23
C GLY A 23 1.15 7.95 -16.49
N VAL A 24 1.57 8.37 -17.67
CA VAL A 24 2.98 8.30 -18.09
C VAL A 24 3.56 9.71 -18.15
N ALA A 25 4.77 9.90 -17.64
CA ALA A 25 5.56 11.11 -17.80
C ALA A 25 7.01 10.75 -18.10
N VAL A 26 7.67 11.54 -18.94
CA VAL A 26 9.08 11.31 -19.32
C VAL A 26 9.91 12.47 -18.84
N HIS A 27 10.93 12.17 -18.03
CA HIS A 27 11.97 13.12 -17.71
C HIS A 27 13.18 12.87 -18.63
N SER A 28 13.41 13.76 -19.59
CA SER A 28 14.67 13.78 -20.34
C SER A 28 15.74 14.49 -19.53
N ASP A 29 16.90 13.86 -19.35
CA ASP A 29 18.11 14.59 -18.98
C ASP A 29 18.49 15.44 -20.19
N GLN A 30 18.15 16.73 -20.14
CA GLN A 30 18.44 17.63 -21.24
C GLN A 30 19.95 17.84 -21.31
N GLY A 31 20.64 17.00 -22.08
CA GLY A 31 21.98 17.26 -22.61
C GLY A 31 21.98 18.45 -23.57
N GLY A 32 21.77 19.66 -23.04
CA GLY A 32 21.59 20.87 -23.84
C GLY A 32 21.43 22.14 -23.00
N GLY A 33 22.46 22.48 -22.22
CA GLY A 33 22.49 23.74 -21.49
C GLY A 33 23.65 23.92 -20.52
N ALA A 34 24.78 23.21 -20.70
CA ALA A 34 26.02 23.72 -20.11
C ALA A 34 26.36 25.00 -20.90
N ALA A 35 26.13 26.16 -20.28
CA ALA A 35 26.92 27.35 -20.61
C ALA A 35 28.40 26.91 -20.69
N PRO A 36 29.22 27.44 -21.62
CA PRO A 36 30.61 27.04 -21.72
C PRO A 36 31.33 27.36 -20.40
N ALA A 37 31.43 26.36 -19.52
CA ALA A 37 32.17 26.46 -18.28
C ALA A 37 33.64 26.50 -18.66
N SER A 38 34.18 27.72 -18.59
CA SER A 38 35.58 28.05 -18.69
C SER A 38 36.43 27.04 -17.90
N ASN A 39 37.35 26.39 -18.61
CA ASN A 39 38.62 25.84 -18.13
C ASN A 39 38.92 25.90 -16.61
N SER A 40 38.53 24.89 -15.84
CA SER A 40 39.31 24.58 -14.64
C SER A 40 39.24 23.09 -14.31
N GLY A 41 40.41 22.46 -14.29
CA GLY A 41 40.61 21.05 -14.04
C GLY A 41 40.28 20.70 -12.60
N THR A 42 39.03 20.36 -12.33
CA THR A 42 38.61 19.81 -11.04
C THR A 42 38.00 18.42 -11.25
N PHE A 43 38.70 17.45 -10.66
CA PHE A 43 38.35 16.05 -10.48
C PHE A 43 36.83 15.85 -10.28
N ARG A 44 36.17 15.17 -11.23
CA ARG A 44 34.76 14.79 -11.10
C ARG A 44 34.67 13.56 -10.19
N VAL A 45 34.18 13.78 -8.97
CA VAL A 45 33.68 12.73 -8.08
C VAL A 45 32.56 11.99 -8.83
N PRO A 46 32.53 10.64 -8.85
CA PRO A 46 31.43 9.91 -9.47
C PRO A 46 30.13 10.32 -8.78
N ALA A 47 29.22 10.91 -9.56
CA ALA A 47 27.94 11.40 -9.07
C ALA A 47 27.18 10.22 -8.47
N ALA A 48 27.14 10.16 -7.14
CA ALA A 48 26.30 9.25 -6.41
C ALA A 48 24.85 9.51 -6.84
N GLU A 49 24.24 8.48 -7.44
CA GLU A 49 22.84 8.04 -7.49
C GLU A 49 21.77 8.87 -6.75
N GLN A 50 21.76 10.18 -6.91
CA GLN A 50 20.67 11.04 -6.46
C GLN A 50 19.67 11.12 -7.61
N PRO A 51 18.39 10.72 -7.40
CA PRO A 51 17.34 11.01 -8.35
C PRO A 51 17.38 12.51 -8.66
N GLY A 52 17.70 12.87 -9.91
CA GLY A 52 17.81 14.26 -10.30
C GLY A 52 16.51 15.03 -9.98
N PRO A 53 16.58 16.35 -9.74
CA PRO A 53 15.42 17.17 -9.38
C PRO A 53 14.22 17.04 -10.33
N GLY A 54 14.43 16.55 -11.56
CA GLY A 54 13.37 16.27 -12.53
C GLY A 54 12.56 14.98 -12.33
N LEU A 55 13.08 13.95 -11.67
CA LEU A 55 12.33 12.68 -11.50
C LEU A 55 11.11 12.85 -10.60
N ALA A 56 11.25 13.66 -9.54
CA ALA A 56 10.14 14.00 -8.65
C ALA A 56 9.05 14.82 -9.36
N ALA A 57 9.42 15.62 -10.37
CA ALA A 57 8.45 16.31 -11.21
C ALA A 57 7.71 15.32 -12.13
N ALA A 58 8.42 14.40 -12.79
CA ALA A 58 7.81 13.37 -13.62
C ALA A 58 6.85 12.46 -12.84
N ARG A 59 7.20 12.07 -11.60
CA ARG A 59 6.27 11.31 -10.73
C ARG A 59 4.97 12.07 -10.45
N ARG A 60 5.04 13.38 -10.19
CA ARG A 60 3.85 14.20 -9.95
C ARG A 60 2.99 14.32 -11.21
N GLU A 61 3.62 14.52 -12.37
CA GLU A 61 2.95 14.59 -13.66
C GLU A 61 2.27 13.25 -14.03
N ALA A 62 2.94 12.13 -13.79
CA ALA A 62 2.39 10.78 -13.96
C ALA A 62 1.14 10.55 -13.08
N ILE A 63 1.21 10.92 -11.80
CA ILE A 63 0.04 10.84 -10.89
C ILE A 63 -1.10 11.73 -11.41
N GLN A 64 -0.81 12.94 -11.87
CA GLN A 64 -1.83 13.85 -12.38
C GLN A 64 -2.54 13.28 -13.62
N ARG A 65 -1.79 12.72 -14.57
CA ARG A 65 -2.38 12.08 -15.77
C ARG A 65 -3.23 10.87 -15.42
N LEU A 66 -2.76 10.02 -14.51
CA LEU A 66 -3.54 8.91 -13.96
C LEU A 66 -4.83 9.42 -13.30
N ALA A 67 -4.76 10.55 -12.60
CA ALA A 67 -5.92 11.16 -11.97
C ALA A 67 -6.96 11.67 -12.97
N GLU A 68 -6.51 12.34 -14.02
CA GLU A 68 -7.36 12.84 -15.10
C GLU A 68 -8.04 11.70 -15.85
N GLU A 69 -7.34 10.59 -16.11
CA GLU A 69 -7.93 9.40 -16.71
C GLU A 69 -8.98 8.75 -15.81
N ALA A 70 -8.67 8.55 -14.52
CA ALA A 70 -9.63 8.01 -13.56
C ALA A 70 -10.88 8.89 -13.45
N GLN A 71 -10.71 10.21 -13.43
CA GLN A 71 -11.83 11.15 -13.38
C GLN A 71 -12.69 11.09 -14.65
N ARG A 72 -12.09 10.93 -15.84
CA ARG A 72 -12.82 10.70 -17.10
C ARG A 72 -13.69 9.44 -17.06
N MET A 73 -13.26 8.41 -16.32
CA MET A 73 -14.04 7.17 -16.12
C MET A 73 -15.16 7.33 -15.07
N GLY A 74 -15.22 8.48 -14.38
CA GLY A 74 -16.15 8.71 -13.28
C GLY A 74 -15.68 8.15 -11.94
N ALA A 75 -14.39 7.86 -11.79
CA ALA A 75 -13.81 7.43 -10.53
C ALA A 75 -13.70 8.59 -9.54
N ASN A 76 -13.75 8.28 -8.25
CA ASN A 76 -13.41 9.23 -7.19
C ASN A 76 -12.19 8.79 -6.36
N ALA A 77 -11.70 7.57 -6.61
CA ALA A 77 -10.48 7.07 -6.02
C ALA A 77 -9.71 6.11 -6.97
N VAL A 78 -8.41 5.96 -6.71
CA VAL A 78 -7.54 4.93 -7.30
C VAL A 78 -6.88 4.14 -6.18
N VAL A 79 -6.97 2.80 -6.26
CA VAL A 79 -6.36 1.86 -5.30
C VAL A 79 -5.24 1.05 -5.96
N GLY A 80 -4.38 0.45 -5.14
CA GLY A 80 -3.26 -0.37 -5.61
C GLY A 80 -2.31 0.41 -6.52
N MET A 81 -2.16 1.71 -6.29
CA MET A 81 -1.30 2.55 -7.13
C MET A 81 0.16 2.12 -6.98
N CYS A 82 0.84 1.94 -8.10
CA CYS A 82 2.25 1.62 -8.15
C CYS A 82 2.94 2.40 -9.28
N PHE A 83 4.27 2.50 -9.18
CA PHE A 83 5.11 3.10 -10.22
C PHE A 83 5.90 2.01 -10.95
N ASP A 84 5.96 2.14 -12.27
CA ASP A 84 6.96 1.50 -13.11
C ASP A 84 7.89 2.58 -13.68
N ASN A 85 9.14 2.22 -13.93
CA ASN A 85 10.11 3.11 -14.55
C ASN A 85 10.90 2.38 -15.63
N ALA A 86 11.11 3.07 -16.75
CA ALA A 86 11.92 2.58 -17.84
C ALA A 86 12.92 3.65 -18.25
N PHE A 87 14.16 3.24 -18.55
CA PHE A 87 15.12 4.14 -19.17
C PHE A 87 14.83 4.22 -20.67
N VAL A 88 14.57 5.44 -21.14
CA VAL A 88 14.39 5.73 -22.57
C VAL A 88 15.73 6.19 -23.11
N ALA A 89 16.39 5.32 -23.86
CA ALA A 89 17.64 5.66 -24.52
C ALA A 89 17.38 6.72 -25.62
N GLY A 90 18.10 7.83 -25.56
CA GLY A 90 18.24 8.74 -26.69
C GLY A 90 19.51 8.42 -27.48
N GLY A 91 19.80 9.22 -28.50
CA GLY A 91 21.09 9.18 -29.20
C GLY A 91 22.30 9.43 -28.28
N PRO A 92 23.53 9.47 -28.80
CA PRO A 92 24.74 9.60 -27.98
C PRO A 92 24.67 10.79 -27.01
N GLY A 93 24.75 10.53 -25.70
CA GLY A 93 24.66 11.55 -24.66
C GLY A 93 23.25 12.10 -24.39
N ARG A 94 22.19 11.46 -24.92
CA ARG A 94 20.80 11.78 -24.64
C ARG A 94 20.11 10.58 -24.02
N GLY A 95 19.30 10.81 -23.01
CA GLY A 95 18.54 9.77 -22.34
C GLY A 95 17.50 10.38 -21.41
N GLY A 96 16.51 9.58 -21.04
CA GLY A 96 15.49 9.99 -20.09
C GLY A 96 14.97 8.82 -19.27
N HIS A 97 14.23 9.15 -18.23
CA HIS A 97 13.48 8.19 -17.44
C HIS A 97 12.00 8.39 -17.72
N GLU A 98 11.37 7.35 -18.25
CA GLU A 98 9.93 7.22 -18.25
C GLU A 98 9.47 6.77 -16.87
N VAL A 99 8.43 7.42 -16.38
CA VAL A 99 7.74 7.08 -15.14
C VAL A 99 6.28 6.81 -15.50
N CYS A 100 5.83 5.59 -15.25
CA CYS A 100 4.44 5.18 -15.40
C CYS A 100 3.83 4.98 -14.02
N ALA A 101 2.77 5.71 -13.70
CA ALA A 101 1.90 5.42 -12.57
C ALA A 101 0.72 4.59 -13.08
N TYR A 102 0.36 3.54 -12.36
CA TYR A 102 -0.80 2.70 -12.70
C TYR A 102 -1.55 2.29 -11.44
N GLY A 103 -2.83 1.93 -11.60
CA GLY A 103 -3.67 1.45 -10.50
C GLY A 103 -5.07 1.09 -10.98
N THR A 104 -5.99 0.88 -10.04
CA THR A 104 -7.39 0.56 -10.34
C THR A 104 -8.31 1.72 -9.97
N ALA A 105 -9.04 2.25 -10.96
CA ALA A 105 -10.04 3.29 -10.76
C ALA A 105 -11.32 2.72 -10.12
N VAL A 106 -11.78 3.36 -9.07
CA VAL A 106 -12.95 2.93 -8.29
C VAL A 106 -13.86 4.10 -7.92
N VAL A 107 -15.12 3.77 -7.62
CA VAL A 107 -16.05 4.64 -6.91
C VAL A 107 -16.16 4.12 -5.48
N ALA A 108 -15.75 4.92 -4.51
CA ALA A 108 -15.78 4.60 -3.09
C ALA A 108 -16.64 5.61 -2.30
N GLU A 109 -17.34 5.14 -1.28
CA GLU A 109 -18.16 5.95 -0.38
C GLU A 109 -17.69 5.77 1.05
N ALA A 110 -17.81 6.79 1.90
CA ALA A 110 -17.46 6.64 3.32
C ALA A 110 -18.33 5.54 3.96
N ALA A 111 -17.68 4.56 4.59
CA ALA A 111 -18.39 3.54 5.34
C ALA A 111 -19.05 4.19 6.56
N PRO A 112 -20.27 3.77 6.96
CA PRO A 112 -20.86 4.23 8.19
C PRO A 112 -19.90 3.92 9.35
N ALA A 113 -19.72 4.89 10.25
CA ALA A 113 -18.82 4.71 11.39
C ALA A 113 -19.23 3.44 12.16
N GLN A 114 -18.32 2.46 12.21
CA GLN A 114 -18.46 1.33 13.11
C GLN A 114 -18.53 1.91 14.52
N GLN A 115 -19.69 1.89 15.15
CA GLN A 115 -19.84 2.35 16.52
C GLN A 115 -18.88 1.52 17.40
N PRO A 116 -17.95 2.15 18.14
CA PRO A 116 -17.11 1.43 19.09
C PRO A 116 -18.00 0.94 20.24
N GLY A 117 -18.61 -0.24 20.09
CA GLY A 117 -19.61 -0.70 21.05
C GLY A 117 -20.13 -2.13 20.90
N GLN A 118 -19.71 -2.91 19.91
CA GLN A 118 -20.14 -4.31 19.81
C GLN A 118 -18.93 -5.25 19.74
N HIS A 119 -18.20 -5.32 20.87
CA HIS A 119 -17.38 -6.48 21.14
C HIS A 119 -18.30 -7.65 21.55
N PRO A 120 -18.38 -8.76 20.80
CA PRO A 120 -19.16 -9.94 21.19
C PRO A 120 -18.60 -10.65 22.45
N TYR A 121 -17.47 -10.16 22.98
CA TYR A 121 -16.80 -10.70 24.17
C TYR A 121 -16.99 -9.88 25.46
N SER A 122 -18.02 -9.03 25.54
CA SER A 122 -18.61 -8.70 26.84
C SER A 122 -19.52 -9.84 27.32
N GLN A 123 -19.01 -11.07 27.34
CA GLN A 123 -19.63 -12.11 28.15
C GLN A 123 -19.46 -11.68 29.60
N ALA A 124 -20.58 -11.43 30.27
CA ALA A 124 -20.62 -11.24 31.71
C ALA A 124 -19.83 -12.39 32.35
N VAL A 125 -18.75 -12.04 33.06
CA VAL A 125 -18.09 -12.98 33.97
C VAL A 125 -19.19 -13.46 34.92
N PRO A 126 -19.55 -14.75 34.96
CA PRO A 126 -20.59 -15.21 35.87
C PRO A 126 -20.12 -14.91 37.29
N GLN A 127 -20.80 -13.99 37.97
CA GLN A 127 -20.49 -13.69 39.35
C GLN A 127 -20.78 -14.94 40.20
N PRO A 128 -19.85 -15.43 41.02
CA PRO A 128 -20.12 -16.56 41.89
C PRO A 128 -21.21 -16.19 42.89
N HIS A 129 -22.37 -16.81 42.74
CA HIS A 129 -23.50 -16.71 43.67
C HIS A 129 -23.12 -17.43 44.98
N PRO A 130 -23.25 -16.81 46.16
CA PRO A 130 -22.71 -17.33 47.42
C PRO A 130 -23.44 -18.56 48.00
N SER A 131 -24.35 -19.21 47.28
CA SER A 131 -25.26 -20.22 47.83
C SER A 131 -25.19 -21.62 47.21
N ARG A 132 -24.14 -21.95 46.43
CA ARG A 132 -23.94 -23.32 45.95
C ARG A 132 -22.80 -24.01 46.71
N PRO A 133 -23.03 -25.11 47.45
CA PRO A 133 -21.93 -25.84 48.09
C PRO A 133 -21.00 -26.42 47.01
N PRO A 134 -19.68 -26.53 47.27
CA PRO A 134 -18.73 -27.00 46.29
C PRO A 134 -19.04 -28.44 45.90
N VAL A 135 -19.17 -28.69 44.60
CA VAL A 135 -19.31 -30.05 44.07
C VAL A 135 -17.96 -30.73 44.25
N VAL A 136 -17.90 -31.67 45.19
CA VAL A 136 -16.76 -32.58 45.38
C VAL A 136 -16.53 -33.34 44.08
N ALA A 137 -15.38 -33.11 43.45
CA ALA A 137 -14.91 -33.95 42.36
C ALA A 137 -14.72 -35.37 42.92
N ARG A 138 -15.48 -36.34 42.42
CA ARG A 138 -15.22 -37.76 42.67
C ARG A 138 -14.16 -38.21 41.68
N ASN A 139 -12.93 -38.30 42.15
CA ASN A 139 -11.81 -38.92 41.45
C ASN A 139 -12.18 -40.40 41.28
N LEU A 140 -12.37 -40.82 40.02
CA LEU A 140 -12.67 -42.21 39.68
C LEU A 140 -11.43 -43.07 39.98
N THR A 141 -11.51 -43.92 41.01
CA THR A 141 -10.56 -45.00 41.24
C THR A 141 -10.73 -46.04 40.14
N ILE A 142 -9.78 -46.12 39.19
CA ILE A 142 -9.59 -47.33 38.38
C ILE A 142 -8.57 -48.19 39.12
N GLY A 143 -9.05 -49.23 39.78
CA GLY A 143 -8.26 -50.35 40.25
C GLY A 143 -8.56 -51.56 39.39
N LEU A 144 -7.56 -52.06 38.65
CA LEU A 144 -7.49 -53.43 38.13
C LEU A 144 -6.03 -53.86 38.27
N HIS A 145 -5.70 -54.45 39.42
CA HIS A 145 -5.51 -55.90 39.62
C HIS A 145 -4.24 -56.42 38.95
N GLY A 146 -3.18 -56.53 39.77
CA GLY A 146 -2.10 -57.48 39.50
C GLY A 146 -2.51 -58.86 40.00
N ASP A 147 -2.08 -59.89 39.28
CA ASP A 147 -1.61 -61.17 39.83
C ASP A 147 -1.07 -62.05 38.70
N GLY A 148 0.03 -62.76 38.96
CA GLY A 148 0.47 -63.86 38.09
C GLY A 148 1.97 -64.11 38.02
N THR A 149 2.51 -64.70 39.08
CA THR A 149 3.82 -65.36 39.23
C THR A 149 4.15 -66.40 38.15
N HIS A 150 5.37 -66.40 37.61
CA HIS A 150 6.40 -67.45 37.75
C HIS A 150 7.68 -67.09 36.99
#